data_AF-A0A354ITA9-F1
#
_entry.id   AF-A0A354ITA9-F1
#
_cell.length_a   1.000
_cell.length_b   1.000
_cell.length_c   1.000
_cell.angle_alpha   90.00
_cell.angle_beta   90.00
_cell.angle_gamma   90.00
#
_symmetry.space_group_name_H-M   'P 1'
#
loop_
_entity.id
_entity.type
_entity.pdbx_description
1 polymer ?
#
loop_
_entity_poly.entity_id
_entity_poly.type
_entity_poly.pdbx_seq_one_letter_code
_entity_poly.pdbx_strand_id
1 'polypeptide(L)'
;MEMAFPENTLLAFQEAVKAGAGAVEMDCYLMADGNLVVMHDAATTRTCRLPDGTSITQNIESLAAQDLYGLDASYKVNPNEYGFFGADFENNPPPLLQDVLATLKGKAILMVEAKGSNSAKGLACAQAVADLVDKLKMQAAVVIQSAQNLPAAGVNLRGSKWGYITTATQQSAAALDVLQSNACYMIIMDKAGLDAPYKALVNGKGIKVAAYTYARPDEIGVMPDIVLAVDTTIVAGKRLVGSRDYLMRKYPGPGYTREGFGGSPSTSRAAPVIRTIGNRRAIGWPAAATTGGATSRTVICCLNADPDNDGQYTLDFDVIWTAFDATMTNFCFISVELDKAGTLAENAATSTTKRGYSVGFRANGAAAMYRLAGDTPVSTSIASATGLPNPPALNQPYPCRIVVTNTSITATFDVGGLNIVMTANDTTHRNGKYIQLERRGHGFMIANLRAS
;
A
#
# COMPACT_ATOMS: atom_id res chain seq x y z
N MET A 1 2.10 -1.56 7.80
CA MET A 1 1.51 -0.89 6.63
C MET A 1 2.06 0.52 6.65
N GLU A 2 2.89 0.84 5.67
CA GLU A 2 3.61 2.11 5.57
C GLU A 2 2.70 3.09 4.83
N MET A 3 2.33 4.21 5.46
CA MET A 3 1.55 5.25 4.77
C MET A 3 2.54 6.11 3.98
N ALA A 4 2.29 6.29 2.67
CA ALA A 4 3.17 7.09 1.81
C ALA A 4 3.22 8.58 2.20
N PHE A 5 2.18 9.07 2.88
CA PHE A 5 2.03 10.44 3.35
C PHE A 5 1.40 10.46 4.75
N PRO A 6 1.65 11.50 5.57
CA PRO A 6 1.02 11.62 6.89
C PRO A 6 -0.49 11.78 6.76
N GLU A 7 -1.24 10.90 7.41
CA GLU A 7 -2.71 10.87 7.38
C GLU A 7 -3.33 12.21 7.78
N ASN A 8 -4.51 12.52 7.23
CA ASN A 8 -5.28 13.72 7.59
C ASN A 8 -4.50 15.06 7.46
N THR A 9 -3.50 15.13 6.57
CA THR A 9 -2.79 16.37 6.21
C THR A 9 -3.19 16.88 4.84
N LEU A 10 -3.07 18.20 4.62
CA LEU A 10 -3.33 18.79 3.31
C LEU A 10 -2.44 18.19 2.21
N LEU A 11 -1.19 17.86 2.57
CA LEU A 11 -0.24 17.16 1.70
C LEU A 11 -0.81 15.81 1.25
N ALA A 12 -1.22 14.95 2.17
CA ALA A 12 -1.75 13.63 1.83
C ALA A 12 -2.97 13.72 0.90
N PHE A 13 -3.87 14.68 1.14
CA PHE A 13 -5.04 14.84 0.28
C PHE A 13 -4.70 15.34 -1.12
N GLN A 14 -3.75 16.27 -1.25
CA GLN A 14 -3.29 16.75 -2.55
C GLN A 14 -2.64 15.62 -3.35
N GLU A 15 -1.83 14.78 -2.70
CA GLU A 15 -1.17 13.64 -3.34
C GLU A 15 -2.16 12.55 -3.71
N ALA A 16 -3.20 12.30 -2.90
CA ALA A 16 -4.29 11.40 -3.27
C ALA A 16 -5.02 11.86 -4.54
N VAL A 17 -5.34 13.15 -4.64
CA VAL A 17 -5.96 13.73 -5.84
C VAL A 17 -5.02 13.64 -7.05
N LYS A 18 -3.73 13.96 -6.89
CA LYS A 18 -2.74 13.84 -7.98
C LYS A 18 -2.59 12.38 -8.44
N ALA A 19 -2.74 11.43 -7.54
CA ALA A 19 -2.75 10.00 -7.85
C ALA A 19 -4.03 9.54 -8.55
N GLY A 20 -5.03 10.41 -8.73
CA GLY A 20 -6.26 10.11 -9.46
C GLY A 20 -7.43 9.68 -8.57
N ALA A 21 -7.37 9.92 -7.26
CA ALA A 21 -8.45 9.55 -6.35
C ALA A 21 -9.72 10.34 -6.68
N GLY A 22 -10.77 9.62 -7.07
CA GLY A 22 -12.09 10.19 -7.33
C GLY A 22 -12.84 10.59 -6.05
N ALA A 23 -12.41 10.07 -4.90
CA ALA A 23 -12.90 10.43 -3.58
C ALA A 23 -11.72 10.53 -2.58
N VAL A 24 -11.84 11.44 -1.63
CA VAL A 24 -10.90 11.62 -0.51
C VAL A 24 -11.69 11.60 0.78
N GLU A 25 -11.31 10.70 1.68
CA GLU A 25 -11.90 10.57 3.01
C GLU A 25 -11.06 11.35 4.03
N MET A 26 -11.74 11.93 5.02
CA MET A 26 -11.13 12.68 6.11
C MET A 26 -12.02 12.70 7.35
N ASP A 27 -11.37 12.78 8.49
CA ASP A 27 -12.02 12.87 9.80
C ASP A 27 -11.98 14.29 10.33
N CYS A 28 -13.05 14.77 10.99
CA CYS A 28 -13.01 16.09 11.61
C CYS A 28 -13.67 16.15 12.99
N TYR A 29 -13.16 17.09 13.79
CA TYR A 29 -13.68 17.46 15.09
C TYR A 29 -14.03 18.95 15.13
N LEU A 30 -15.08 19.27 15.89
CA LEU A 30 -15.42 20.65 16.24
C LEU A 30 -14.58 21.10 17.44
N MET A 31 -13.84 22.19 17.25
CA MET A 31 -12.97 22.80 18.26
C MET A 31 -13.74 23.79 19.14
N ALA A 32 -13.12 24.25 20.24
CA ALA A 32 -13.74 25.11 21.24
C ALA A 32 -14.10 26.50 20.70
N ASP A 33 -13.36 26.98 19.69
CA ASP A 33 -13.60 28.25 18.99
C ASP A 33 -14.59 28.14 17.83
N GLY A 34 -15.18 26.96 17.62
CA GLY A 34 -16.14 26.69 16.56
C GLY A 34 -15.53 26.35 15.20
N ASN A 35 -14.20 26.32 15.07
CA ASN A 35 -13.54 25.83 13.86
C ASN A 35 -13.56 24.29 13.78
N LEU A 36 -13.43 23.76 12.57
CA LEU A 36 -13.34 22.33 12.31
C LEU A 36 -11.90 21.97 11.96
N VAL A 37 -11.29 21.08 12.72
CA VAL A 37 -9.95 20.54 12.43
C VAL A 37 -10.06 19.15 11.87
N VAL A 38 -9.18 18.83 10.93
CA VAL A 38 -9.10 17.51 10.30
C VAL A 38 -8.12 16.63 11.07
N MET A 39 -8.65 15.62 11.75
CA MET A 39 -7.89 14.65 12.55
C MET A 39 -8.76 13.44 12.91
N HIS A 40 -8.17 12.24 12.87
CA HIS A 40 -8.87 11.00 13.22
C HIS A 40 -9.10 10.84 14.73
N ASP A 41 -8.07 11.09 15.53
CA ASP A 41 -8.12 10.85 16.98
C ASP A 41 -8.63 12.08 17.73
N ALA A 42 -9.31 11.85 18.86
CA ALA A 42 -9.72 12.94 19.76
C ALA A 42 -8.53 13.62 20.47
N ALA A 43 -7.33 13.06 20.36
CA ALA A 43 -6.12 13.59 20.96
C ALA A 43 -4.94 13.60 19.98
N THR A 44 -4.05 14.59 20.14
CA THR A 44 -2.87 14.79 19.28
C THR A 44 -1.78 13.73 19.42
N THR A 45 -1.87 12.86 20.43
CA THR A 45 -0.79 11.96 20.89
C THR A 45 -0.19 11.07 19.81
N ARG A 46 -1.00 10.53 18.90
CA ARG A 46 -0.52 9.53 17.92
C ARG A 46 0.17 10.17 16.72
N THR A 47 -0.32 11.32 16.27
CA THR A 47 0.02 11.91 14.97
C THR A 47 0.81 13.22 15.08
N CYS A 48 0.83 13.86 16.24
CA CYS A 48 1.43 15.19 16.40
C CYS A 48 2.61 15.20 17.37
N ARG A 49 3.48 16.19 17.15
CA ARG A 49 4.55 16.62 18.05
C ARG A 49 4.70 18.14 18.02
N LEU A 50 5.48 18.69 18.94
CA LEU A 50 6.03 20.04 18.85
C LEU A 50 7.18 20.10 17.81
N PRO A 51 7.53 21.29 17.29
CA PRO A 51 8.53 21.43 16.23
C PRO A 51 9.93 20.95 16.65
N ASP A 52 10.21 20.91 17.95
CA ASP A 52 11.47 20.42 18.52
C ASP A 52 11.55 18.89 18.65
N GLY A 53 10.51 18.16 18.22
CA GLY A 53 10.45 16.70 18.31
C GLY A 53 9.61 16.19 19.48
N THR A 54 9.22 17.03 20.43
CA THR A 54 8.58 16.61 21.67
C THR A 54 7.14 16.13 21.45
N SER A 55 6.82 14.92 21.90
CA SER A 55 5.44 14.41 21.87
C SER A 55 4.50 15.30 22.69
N ILE A 56 3.28 15.49 22.18
CA ILE A 56 2.26 16.33 22.82
C ILE A 56 0.92 15.60 22.86
N THR A 57 0.20 15.77 23.96
CA THR A 57 -1.16 15.22 24.14
C THR A 57 -2.09 16.36 24.52
N GLN A 58 -2.98 16.70 23.59
CA GLN A 58 -4.03 17.69 23.78
C GLN A 58 -5.34 17.12 23.26
N ASN A 59 -6.44 17.39 23.98
CA ASN A 59 -7.78 17.09 23.51
C ASN A 59 -8.18 18.09 22.42
N ILE A 60 -8.46 17.59 21.22
CA ILE A 60 -8.77 18.41 20.05
C ILE A 60 -9.99 19.32 20.27
N GLU A 61 -11.01 18.82 20.94
CA GLU A 61 -12.25 19.60 21.20
C GLU A 61 -12.03 20.75 22.21
N SER A 62 -10.86 20.82 22.85
CA SER A 62 -10.48 21.90 23.77
C SER A 62 -9.54 22.92 23.14
N LEU A 63 -9.10 22.71 21.90
CA LEU A 63 -8.22 23.61 21.19
C LEU A 63 -8.99 24.71 20.45
N ALA A 64 -8.27 25.74 20.02
CA ALA A 64 -8.66 26.72 19.02
C ALA A 64 -7.73 26.59 17.79
N ALA A 65 -8.13 27.16 16.65
CA ALA A 65 -7.35 27.10 15.42
C ALA A 65 -5.91 27.62 15.58
N GLN A 66 -5.71 28.63 16.42
CA GLN A 66 -4.38 29.19 16.69
C GLN A 66 -3.43 28.18 17.36
N ASP A 67 -3.97 27.21 18.12
CA ASP A 67 -3.17 26.21 18.83
C ASP A 67 -2.55 25.19 17.87
N LEU A 68 -3.08 25.08 16.64
CA LEU A 68 -2.59 24.14 15.62
C LEU A 68 -1.29 24.59 14.96
N TYR A 69 -0.99 25.90 14.93
CA TYR A 69 0.21 26.44 14.25
C TYR A 69 1.53 25.94 14.86
N GLY A 70 1.51 25.45 16.10
CA GLY A 70 2.68 24.90 16.79
C GLY A 70 2.78 23.37 16.71
N LEU A 71 1.88 22.70 15.98
CA LEU A 71 1.84 21.24 15.90
C LEU A 71 2.39 20.77 14.56
N ASP A 72 3.13 19.66 14.58
CA ASP A 72 3.53 18.94 13.38
C ASP A 72 2.86 17.55 13.34
N ALA A 73 1.85 17.41 12.49
CA ALA A 73 1.07 16.20 12.24
C ALA A 73 1.76 15.21 11.28
N SER A 74 3.01 15.47 10.89
CA SER A 74 3.83 14.51 10.14
C SER A 74 4.44 13.39 10.98
N TYR A 75 4.15 13.36 12.29
CA TYR A 75 4.82 12.47 13.24
C TYR A 75 4.11 11.14 13.43
N LYS A 76 4.87 10.07 13.66
CA LYS A 76 4.40 8.92 14.45
C LYS A 76 5.41 8.59 15.54
N VAL A 77 4.91 8.35 16.75
CA VAL A 77 5.67 8.20 18.01
C VAL A 77 6.42 6.86 18.12
N ASN A 78 6.22 5.89 17.22
CA ASN A 78 6.73 4.53 17.46
C ASN A 78 7.84 4.11 16.47
N PRO A 79 9.13 4.09 16.88
CA PRO A 79 10.21 3.51 16.08
C PRO A 79 10.08 1.99 15.87
N ASN A 80 9.22 1.30 16.62
CA ASN A 80 8.91 -0.12 16.50
C ASN A 80 7.58 -0.44 15.79
N GLU A 81 6.73 0.56 15.52
CA GLU A 81 5.57 0.44 14.63
C GLU A 81 5.76 1.42 13.47
N TYR A 82 6.43 0.93 12.42
CA TYR A 82 6.47 1.56 11.11
C TYR A 82 6.92 3.04 11.14
N GLY A 83 8.13 3.29 11.66
CA GLY A 83 8.81 4.57 11.47
C GLY A 83 9.36 4.67 10.05
N PHE A 84 8.69 5.42 9.16
CA PHE A 84 9.16 5.55 7.78
C PHE A 84 8.77 6.84 7.03
N PHE A 85 8.30 7.88 7.72
CA PHE A 85 8.39 9.20 7.10
C PHE A 85 9.87 9.58 7.07
N GLY A 86 10.48 9.60 5.88
CA GLY A 86 11.77 10.23 5.68
C GLY A 86 11.75 11.64 6.26
N ALA A 87 12.92 12.16 6.61
CA ALA A 87 13.13 13.48 7.22
C ALA A 87 12.70 14.69 6.35
N ASP A 88 11.81 14.49 5.37
CA ASP A 88 11.42 15.46 4.34
C ASP A 88 9.99 15.98 4.50
N PHE A 89 9.18 15.46 5.43
CA PHE A 89 7.79 15.90 5.65
C PHE A 89 7.62 16.75 6.92
N GLU A 90 8.59 17.58 7.26
CA GLU A 90 8.49 18.44 8.45
C GLU A 90 7.46 19.57 8.26
N ASN A 91 6.87 20.03 9.36
CA ASN A 91 5.99 21.21 9.43
C ASN A 91 4.64 21.05 8.71
N ASN A 92 3.97 19.90 8.88
CA ASN A 92 2.60 19.72 8.40
C ASN A 92 1.61 19.87 9.57
N PRO A 93 1.07 21.05 9.86
CA PRO A 93 0.08 21.19 10.93
C PRO A 93 -1.23 20.48 10.58
N PRO A 94 -2.01 20.04 11.58
CA PRO A 94 -3.39 19.61 11.35
C PRO A 94 -4.16 20.70 10.61
N PRO A 95 -4.74 20.43 9.43
CA PRO A 95 -5.39 21.48 8.66
C PRO A 95 -6.81 21.75 9.18
N LEU A 96 -7.29 22.98 9.00
CA LEU A 96 -8.72 23.26 9.15
C LEU A 96 -9.49 22.67 7.98
N LEU A 97 -10.69 22.16 8.25
CA LEU A 97 -11.55 21.58 7.21
C LEU A 97 -11.86 22.61 6.12
N GLN A 98 -12.03 23.88 6.46
CA GLN A 98 -12.27 24.95 5.48
C GLN A 98 -11.14 25.02 4.43
N ASP A 99 -9.88 24.89 4.85
CA ASP A 99 -8.73 24.95 3.95
C ASP A 99 -8.64 23.70 3.06
N VAL A 100 -8.95 22.54 3.63
CA VAL A 100 -9.03 21.28 2.87
C VAL A 100 -10.13 21.35 1.81
N LEU A 101 -11.35 21.75 2.20
CA LEU A 101 -12.48 21.89 1.27
C LEU A 101 -12.17 22.90 0.16
N ALA A 102 -11.61 24.07 0.49
CA ALA A 102 -11.22 25.08 -0.49
C ALA A 102 -10.16 24.55 -1.47
N THR A 103 -9.16 23.81 -0.96
CA THR A 103 -8.06 23.26 -1.76
C THR A 103 -8.51 22.17 -2.73
N LEU A 104 -9.45 21.32 -2.31
CA LEU A 104 -9.89 20.14 -3.06
C LEU A 104 -11.18 20.35 -3.84
N LYS A 105 -11.79 21.54 -3.75
CA LYS A 105 -13.02 21.89 -4.47
C LYS A 105 -12.90 21.60 -5.96
N GLY A 106 -13.83 20.79 -6.47
CA GLY A 106 -13.89 20.41 -7.88
C GLY A 106 -12.87 19.36 -8.33
N LYS A 107 -12.08 18.78 -7.41
CA LYS A 107 -11.04 17.79 -7.74
C LYS A 107 -11.40 16.36 -7.36
N ALA A 108 -12.19 16.17 -6.31
CA ALA A 108 -12.67 14.85 -5.85
C ALA A 108 -13.99 15.00 -5.08
N ILE A 109 -14.67 13.87 -4.86
CA ILE A 109 -15.71 13.77 -3.83
C ILE A 109 -15.02 13.80 -2.46
N LEU A 110 -15.53 14.61 -1.53
CA LEU A 110 -14.95 14.76 -0.20
C LEU A 110 -15.86 14.08 0.82
N MET A 111 -15.35 13.02 1.43
CA MET A 111 -16.04 12.19 2.41
C MET A 111 -15.57 12.64 3.80
N VAL A 112 -16.43 13.36 4.52
CA VAL A 112 -16.06 14.02 5.79
C VAL A 112 -16.76 13.31 6.94
N GLU A 113 -16.03 12.54 7.73
CA GLU A 113 -16.53 11.96 8.98
C GLU A 113 -16.58 13.03 10.08
N ALA A 114 -17.78 13.28 10.60
CA ALA A 114 -17.97 14.15 11.75
C ALA A 114 -17.85 13.34 13.05
N LYS A 115 -16.76 13.56 13.79
CA LYS A 115 -16.48 12.91 15.07
C LYS A 115 -16.78 13.80 16.27
N GLY A 116 -16.80 13.19 17.45
CA GLY A 116 -16.89 13.87 18.73
C GLY A 116 -16.66 12.89 19.89
N SER A 117 -16.32 13.40 21.07
CA SER A 117 -16.08 12.56 22.25
C SER A 117 -17.33 11.83 22.76
N ASN A 118 -18.51 12.21 22.26
CA ASN A 118 -19.80 11.57 22.49
C ASN A 118 -20.76 11.92 21.34
N SER A 119 -21.95 11.30 21.35
CA SER A 119 -22.95 11.50 20.29
C SER A 119 -23.37 12.97 20.12
N ALA A 120 -23.57 13.71 21.21
CA ALA A 120 -23.98 15.11 21.14
C ALA A 120 -22.92 16.00 20.46
N LYS A 121 -21.64 15.80 20.78
CA LYS A 121 -20.54 16.50 20.13
C LYS A 121 -20.36 16.08 18.67
N GLY A 122 -20.51 14.80 18.36
CA GLY A 122 -20.48 14.32 16.97
C GLY A 122 -21.60 14.93 16.11
N LEU A 123 -22.81 15.07 16.67
CA LEU A 123 -23.92 15.75 15.99
C LEU A 123 -23.68 17.25 15.81
N ALA A 124 -23.12 17.92 16.82
CA ALA A 124 -22.72 19.33 16.71
C ALA A 124 -21.63 19.53 15.63
N CYS A 125 -20.65 18.62 15.57
CA CYS A 125 -19.65 18.58 14.50
C CYS A 125 -20.30 18.41 13.13
N ALA A 126 -21.21 17.46 12.97
CA ALA A 126 -21.93 17.23 11.72
C ALA A 126 -22.74 18.45 11.27
N GLN A 127 -23.38 19.15 12.21
CA GLN A 127 -24.09 20.40 11.93
C GLN A 127 -23.13 21.50 11.46
N ALA A 128 -21.99 21.67 12.13
CA ALA A 128 -20.97 22.64 11.74
C ALA A 128 -20.38 22.34 10.35
N VAL A 129 -20.17 21.06 10.02
CA VAL A 129 -19.76 20.63 8.68
C VAL A 129 -20.83 21.02 7.65
N ALA A 130 -22.10 20.73 7.91
CA ALA A 130 -23.19 21.07 6.98
C ALA A 130 -23.30 22.59 6.74
N ASP A 131 -23.15 23.40 7.78
CA ASP A 131 -23.18 24.86 7.67
C ASP A 131 -21.95 25.40 6.88
N LEU A 132 -20.76 24.83 7.09
CA LEU A 132 -19.56 25.16 6.31
C LEU A 132 -19.72 24.79 4.84
N VAL A 133 -20.24 23.59 4.55
CA VAL A 133 -20.49 23.13 3.18
C VAL A 133 -21.46 24.03 2.45
N ASP A 134 -22.53 24.50 3.12
CA ASP A 134 -23.47 25.46 2.52
C ASP A 134 -22.84 26.83 2.30
N LYS A 135 -22.06 27.33 3.26
CA LYS A 135 -21.30 28.57 3.11
C LYS A 135 -20.38 28.53 1.89
N LEU A 136 -19.72 27.40 1.65
CA LEU A 136 -18.80 27.20 0.52
C LEU A 136 -19.49 26.76 -0.79
N LYS A 137 -20.81 26.50 -0.75
CA LYS A 137 -21.61 25.97 -1.86
C LYS A 137 -21.03 24.68 -2.44
N MET A 138 -20.77 23.71 -1.55
CA MET A 138 -20.09 22.44 -1.89
C MET A 138 -20.97 21.20 -1.70
N GLN A 139 -22.28 21.35 -1.55
CA GLN A 139 -23.23 20.24 -1.32
C GLN A 139 -23.13 19.10 -2.34
N ALA A 140 -22.80 19.40 -3.59
CA ALA A 140 -22.67 18.41 -4.65
C ALA A 140 -21.41 17.53 -4.52
N ALA A 141 -20.36 18.07 -3.89
CA ALA A 141 -19.03 17.48 -3.79
C ALA A 141 -18.74 16.83 -2.43
N VAL A 142 -19.50 17.18 -1.38
CA VAL A 142 -19.26 16.70 -0.01
C VAL A 142 -20.31 15.65 0.39
N VAL A 143 -19.84 14.57 1.00
CA VAL A 143 -20.65 13.58 1.71
C VAL A 143 -20.29 13.67 3.19
N ILE A 144 -21.24 14.06 4.04
CA ILE A 144 -21.06 14.11 5.50
C ILE A 144 -21.32 12.73 6.06
N GLN A 145 -20.41 12.19 6.86
CA GLN A 145 -20.48 10.81 7.34
C GLN A 145 -20.55 10.78 8.86
N SER A 146 -21.32 9.83 9.39
CA SER A 146 -21.44 9.63 10.84
C SER A 146 -21.94 8.24 11.18
N ALA A 147 -21.61 7.76 12.38
CA ALA A 147 -22.21 6.58 12.99
C ALA A 147 -23.62 6.83 13.56
N GLN A 148 -24.10 8.08 13.53
CA GLN A 148 -25.46 8.46 13.89
C GLN A 148 -26.32 8.68 12.63
N ASN A 149 -27.62 8.40 12.73
CA ASN A 149 -28.57 8.76 11.68
C ASN A 149 -28.83 10.28 11.75
N LEU A 150 -28.10 11.05 10.94
CA LEU A 150 -28.02 12.51 11.06
C LEU A 150 -29.39 13.20 10.96
N PRO A 151 -30.26 12.90 9.97
CA PRO A 151 -31.58 13.52 9.91
C PRO A 151 -32.49 13.12 11.07
N ALA A 152 -32.48 11.86 11.49
CA ALA A 152 -33.27 11.42 12.66
C ALA A 152 -32.82 12.09 13.97
N ALA A 153 -31.53 12.44 14.05
CA ALA A 153 -30.94 13.15 15.18
C ALA A 153 -31.09 14.69 15.10
N GLY A 154 -31.79 15.21 14.08
CA GLY A 154 -32.11 16.63 13.95
C GLY A 154 -31.05 17.49 13.26
N VAL A 155 -30.03 16.89 12.62
CA VAL A 155 -29.03 17.65 11.85
C VAL A 155 -29.64 18.16 10.55
N ASN A 156 -29.55 19.47 10.33
CA ASN A 156 -29.93 20.09 9.07
C ASN A 156 -28.75 20.04 8.10
N LEU A 157 -28.82 19.11 7.14
CA LEU A 157 -27.75 18.84 6.16
C LEU A 157 -27.53 19.96 5.12
N ARG A 158 -28.40 20.99 5.08
CA ARG A 158 -28.31 22.11 4.12
C ARG A 158 -28.25 21.67 2.65
N GLY A 159 -28.90 20.54 2.33
CA GLY A 159 -28.89 19.93 1.00
C GLY A 159 -27.64 19.09 0.68
N SER A 160 -26.72 18.91 1.63
CA SER A 160 -25.56 18.03 1.48
C SER A 160 -25.98 16.56 1.49
N LYS A 161 -25.22 15.72 0.77
CA LYS A 161 -25.35 14.26 0.88
C LYS A 161 -24.83 13.80 2.23
N TRP A 162 -25.40 12.72 2.77
CA TRP A 162 -24.89 12.11 3.99
C TRP A 162 -24.76 10.59 3.87
N GLY A 163 -23.79 10.04 4.59
CA GLY A 163 -23.55 8.61 4.66
C GLY A 163 -23.55 8.07 6.09
N TYR A 164 -24.01 6.84 6.24
CA TYR A 164 -24.06 6.14 7.52
C TYR A 164 -22.86 5.21 7.66
N ILE A 165 -21.98 5.50 8.62
CA ILE A 165 -20.85 4.63 8.97
C ILE A 165 -21.34 3.58 9.95
N THR A 166 -20.98 2.32 9.73
CA THR A 166 -21.39 1.24 10.62
C THR A 166 -20.26 0.27 10.92
N THR A 167 -20.20 -0.15 12.18
CA THR A 167 -19.35 -1.24 12.65
C THR A 167 -20.04 -2.59 12.58
N ALA A 168 -21.35 -2.63 12.31
CA ALA A 168 -22.05 -3.87 12.08
C ALA A 168 -21.60 -4.46 10.74
N THR A 169 -21.42 -5.79 10.71
CA THR A 169 -21.04 -6.50 9.48
C THR A 169 -22.03 -6.24 8.36
N GLN A 170 -23.34 -6.30 8.64
CA GLN A 170 -24.40 -5.97 7.69
C GLN A 170 -25.58 -5.35 8.45
N GLN A 171 -26.26 -4.38 7.83
CA GLN A 171 -27.51 -3.81 8.34
C GLN A 171 -28.69 -4.73 7.98
N SER A 172 -29.69 -4.79 8.86
CA SER A 172 -30.93 -5.49 8.54
C SER A 172 -31.72 -4.73 7.47
N ALA A 173 -32.59 -5.42 6.73
CA ALA A 173 -33.45 -4.77 5.74
C ALA A 173 -34.30 -3.64 6.36
N ALA A 174 -34.81 -3.83 7.58
CA ALA A 174 -35.56 -2.80 8.32
C ALA A 174 -34.69 -1.59 8.70
N ALA A 175 -33.43 -1.80 9.08
CA ALA A 175 -32.51 -0.69 9.33
C ALA A 175 -32.22 0.09 8.03
N LEU A 176 -32.06 -0.62 6.90
CA LEU A 176 -31.91 0.00 5.59
C LEU A 176 -33.15 0.81 5.18
N ASP A 177 -34.36 0.36 5.51
CA ASP A 177 -35.60 1.11 5.27
C ASP A 177 -35.61 2.46 6.02
N VAL A 178 -35.15 2.47 7.27
CA VAL A 178 -35.01 3.70 8.06
C VAL A 178 -33.94 4.64 7.48
N LEU A 179 -32.82 4.09 7.01
CA LEU A 179 -31.79 4.89 6.35
C LEU A 179 -32.29 5.46 5.01
N GLN A 180 -33.03 4.68 4.25
CA GLN A 180 -33.64 5.10 2.98
C GLN A 180 -34.65 6.23 3.19
N SER A 181 -35.55 6.10 4.17
CA SER A 181 -36.56 7.13 4.46
C SER A 181 -35.94 8.46 4.91
N ASN A 182 -34.75 8.40 5.51
CA ASN A 182 -33.95 9.57 5.88
C ASN A 182 -32.97 10.00 4.78
N ALA A 183 -33.18 9.58 3.53
CA ALA A 183 -32.39 9.97 2.37
C ALA A 183 -30.87 9.71 2.53
N CYS A 184 -30.51 8.61 3.20
CA CYS A 184 -29.11 8.17 3.28
C CYS A 184 -28.56 7.93 1.87
N TYR A 185 -27.47 8.62 1.53
CA TYR A 185 -26.85 8.50 0.21
C TYR A 185 -25.98 7.24 0.09
N MET A 186 -25.35 6.84 1.20
CA MET A 186 -24.33 5.80 1.20
C MET A 186 -24.19 5.13 2.56
N ILE A 187 -23.95 3.83 2.57
CA ILE A 187 -23.43 3.11 3.73
C ILE A 187 -21.93 2.96 3.59
N ILE A 188 -21.21 3.23 4.67
CA ILE A 188 -19.77 3.09 4.79
C ILE A 188 -19.50 1.98 5.82
N MET A 189 -18.85 0.90 5.39
CA MET A 189 -18.76 -0.32 6.19
C MET A 189 -17.40 -1.03 6.04
N ASP A 190 -17.10 -1.93 6.98
CA ASP A 190 -15.95 -2.82 6.86
C ASP A 190 -16.12 -3.80 5.69
N LYS A 191 -15.06 -3.95 4.87
CA LYS A 191 -15.02 -4.83 3.69
C LYS A 191 -15.38 -6.28 4.00
N ALA A 192 -15.15 -6.76 5.22
CA ALA A 192 -15.48 -8.13 5.62
C ALA A 192 -16.99 -8.41 5.61
N GLY A 193 -17.82 -7.37 5.68
CA GLY A 193 -19.27 -7.49 5.62
C GLY A 193 -19.87 -7.40 4.22
N LEU A 194 -19.07 -7.07 3.20
CA LEU A 194 -19.56 -6.85 1.85
C LEU A 194 -19.53 -8.14 1.03
N ASP A 195 -20.72 -8.69 0.77
CA ASP A 195 -20.95 -9.75 -0.20
C ASP A 195 -21.93 -9.30 -1.31
N ALA A 196 -22.08 -10.14 -2.34
CA ALA A 196 -22.93 -9.81 -3.49
C ALA A 196 -24.42 -9.70 -3.13
N PRO A 197 -25.02 -10.62 -2.33
CA PRO A 197 -26.39 -10.48 -1.85
C PRO A 197 -26.65 -9.18 -1.09
N TYR A 198 -25.76 -8.82 -0.16
CA TYR A 198 -25.92 -7.62 0.64
C TYR A 198 -25.73 -6.35 -0.20
N LYS A 199 -24.74 -6.33 -1.10
CA LYS A 199 -24.60 -5.21 -2.06
C LYS A 199 -25.88 -5.02 -2.88
N ALA A 200 -26.47 -6.11 -3.37
CA ALA A 200 -27.73 -6.06 -4.12
C ALA A 200 -28.90 -5.54 -3.28
N LEU A 201 -28.98 -5.94 -2.00
CA LEU A 201 -29.99 -5.45 -1.05
C LEU A 201 -29.87 -3.93 -0.84
N VAL A 202 -28.67 -3.42 -0.56
CA VAL A 202 -28.42 -1.99 -0.32
C VAL A 202 -28.70 -1.17 -1.58
N ASN A 203 -28.21 -1.62 -2.74
CA ASN A 203 -28.46 -0.97 -4.02
C ASN A 203 -29.95 -0.99 -4.41
N GLY A 204 -30.69 -2.05 -4.04
CA GLY A 204 -32.14 -2.14 -4.22
C GLY A 204 -32.92 -1.08 -3.44
N LYS A 205 -32.32 -0.48 -2.40
CA LYS A 205 -32.86 0.67 -1.66
C LYS A 205 -32.43 2.02 -2.26
N GLY A 206 -31.65 2.02 -3.34
CA GLY A 206 -31.08 3.24 -3.94
C GLY A 206 -29.94 3.86 -3.13
N ILE A 207 -29.38 3.12 -2.16
CA ILE A 207 -28.27 3.54 -1.31
C ILE A 207 -26.98 2.99 -1.92
N LYS A 208 -25.90 3.78 -1.92
CA LYS A 208 -24.57 3.32 -2.38
C LYS A 208 -23.79 2.63 -1.27
N VAL A 209 -22.77 1.86 -1.62
CA VAL A 209 -21.85 1.22 -0.68
C VAL A 209 -20.44 1.76 -0.86
N ALA A 210 -19.84 2.30 0.20
CA ALA A 210 -18.40 2.41 0.35
C ALA A 210 -17.89 1.36 1.33
N ALA A 211 -16.76 0.75 1.04
CA ALA A 211 -16.15 -0.22 1.93
C ALA A 211 -14.69 0.11 2.24
N TYR A 212 -14.30 -0.10 3.50
CA TYR A 212 -12.97 0.20 4.04
C TYR A 212 -12.44 -0.99 4.87
N THR A 213 -11.16 -1.05 5.22
CA THR A 213 -10.05 -0.34 4.57
C THR A 213 -9.31 -1.35 3.69
N TYR A 214 -9.34 -1.14 2.38
CA TYR A 214 -8.61 -2.01 1.46
C TYR A 214 -7.13 -1.65 1.47
N ALA A 215 -6.30 -2.65 1.77
CA ALA A 215 -4.86 -2.53 1.74
C ALA A 215 -4.31 -2.87 0.37
N ARG A 216 -4.98 -3.78 -0.34
CA ARG A 216 -4.50 -4.36 -1.59
C ARG A 216 -5.65 -4.62 -2.57
N PRO A 217 -5.40 -4.57 -3.89
CA PRO A 217 -6.42 -4.87 -4.88
C PRO A 217 -7.03 -6.28 -4.76
N ASP A 218 -6.28 -7.28 -4.32
CA ASP A 218 -6.74 -8.68 -4.19
C ASP A 218 -7.70 -8.91 -3.02
N GLU A 219 -7.81 -7.93 -2.10
CA GLU A 219 -8.79 -7.98 -1.02
C GLU A 219 -10.21 -7.64 -1.50
N ILE A 220 -10.36 -7.09 -2.70
CA ILE A 220 -11.64 -6.72 -3.29
C ILE A 220 -12.30 -7.99 -3.87
N GLY A 221 -13.10 -8.67 -3.04
CA GLY A 221 -13.95 -9.77 -3.51
C GLY A 221 -15.17 -9.26 -4.28
N VAL A 222 -15.96 -8.38 -3.66
CA VAL A 222 -17.10 -7.70 -4.27
C VAL A 222 -16.77 -6.21 -4.38
N MET A 223 -16.81 -5.68 -5.60
CA MET A 223 -16.50 -4.27 -5.84
C MET A 223 -17.57 -3.37 -5.20
N PRO A 224 -17.25 -2.47 -4.25
CA PRO A 224 -18.18 -1.45 -3.76
C PRO A 224 -18.38 -0.32 -4.79
N ASP A 225 -19.24 0.66 -4.52
CA ASP A 225 -19.37 1.87 -5.35
C ASP A 225 -18.23 2.85 -5.10
N ILE A 226 -17.67 2.87 -3.88
CA ILE A 226 -16.43 3.57 -3.52
C ILE A 226 -15.54 2.61 -2.74
N VAL A 227 -14.28 2.48 -3.17
CA VAL A 227 -13.24 1.75 -2.43
C VAL A 227 -12.48 2.75 -1.59
N LEU A 228 -12.51 2.59 -0.26
CA LEU A 228 -11.69 3.36 0.66
C LEU A 228 -10.43 2.55 0.96
N ALA A 229 -9.29 3.07 0.52
CA ALA A 229 -8.02 2.38 0.53
C ALA A 229 -6.91 3.24 1.14
N VAL A 230 -5.96 2.56 1.77
CA VAL A 230 -4.72 3.12 2.32
C VAL A 230 -3.54 2.97 1.37
N ASP A 231 -3.73 2.23 0.27
CA ASP A 231 -2.73 2.02 -0.78
C ASP A 231 -3.17 2.72 -2.08
N THR A 232 -2.30 3.59 -2.58
CA THR A 232 -2.49 4.34 -3.83
C THR A 232 -2.57 3.47 -5.08
N THR A 233 -2.15 2.21 -5.03
CA THR A 233 -2.26 1.26 -6.15
C THR A 233 -3.69 0.83 -6.46
N ILE A 234 -4.62 1.07 -5.51
CA ILE A 234 -6.06 0.81 -5.68
C ILE A 234 -6.76 2.00 -6.36
N VAL A 235 -6.09 3.15 -6.49
CA VAL A 235 -6.63 4.36 -7.10
C VAL A 235 -6.70 4.20 -8.62
N ALA A 236 -7.85 3.71 -9.08
CA ALA A 236 -8.45 3.85 -10.41
C ALA A 236 -7.49 3.87 -11.62
N GLY A 237 -6.99 2.68 -12.04
CA GLY A 237 -6.73 2.30 -13.45
C GLY A 237 -5.96 3.28 -14.37
N LYS A 238 -5.35 4.34 -13.84
CA LYS A 238 -4.65 5.38 -14.57
C LYS A 238 -3.33 5.65 -13.86
N ARG A 239 -2.30 5.16 -14.53
CA ARG A 239 -0.88 5.34 -14.29
C ARG A 239 -0.51 6.71 -13.69
N LEU A 240 0.25 6.69 -12.60
CA LEU A 240 1.29 7.70 -12.38
C LEU A 240 2.33 7.55 -13.48
N VAL A 241 2.31 8.45 -14.47
CA VAL A 241 3.42 8.61 -15.41
C VAL A 241 4.64 9.09 -14.63
N GLY A 242 5.65 8.24 -14.48
CA GLY A 242 6.88 8.61 -13.78
C GLY A 242 7.83 7.46 -13.46
N SER A 243 8.02 6.54 -14.39
CA SER A 243 9.02 5.45 -14.34
C SER A 243 10.48 5.95 -14.41
N ARG A 244 10.89 6.89 -13.55
CA ARG A 244 12.29 7.34 -13.52
C ARG A 244 13.03 7.35 -12.18
N ASP A 245 12.44 7.15 -11.00
CA ASP A 245 13.31 7.16 -9.79
C ASP A 245 12.77 6.50 -8.48
N TYR A 246 11.63 5.82 -8.48
CA TYR A 246 10.96 5.52 -7.21
C TYR A 246 11.43 4.29 -6.43
N LEU A 247 12.16 3.37 -7.05
CA LEU A 247 12.62 2.17 -6.35
C LEU A 247 13.86 2.39 -5.48
N MET A 248 14.51 3.56 -5.60
CA MET A 248 15.73 3.83 -4.84
C MET A 248 15.98 5.25 -4.34
N ARG A 249 15.26 6.28 -4.77
CA ARG A 249 15.72 7.64 -4.49
C ARG A 249 15.14 8.29 -3.23
N LYS A 250 13.94 7.95 -2.75
CA LYS A 250 13.37 8.68 -1.60
C LYS A 250 12.47 7.93 -0.59
N TYR A 251 11.93 6.74 -0.88
CA TYR A 251 11.13 5.96 0.10
C TYR A 251 11.31 4.44 -0.12
N PRO A 252 11.11 3.58 0.90
CA PRO A 252 11.16 2.12 0.75
C PRO A 252 9.97 1.64 -0.09
N GLY A 253 10.20 0.59 -0.87
CA GLY A 253 9.28 0.13 -1.92
C GLY A 253 7.91 -0.39 -1.46
N PRO A 254 7.00 -0.63 -2.41
CA PRO A 254 5.65 -1.13 -2.14
C PRO A 254 5.65 -2.58 -1.66
N GLY A 255 4.81 -2.89 -0.66
CA GLY A 255 4.39 -4.27 -0.37
C GLY A 255 5.23 -5.06 0.63
N TYR A 256 5.39 -4.57 1.85
CA TYR A 256 5.73 -5.47 2.97
C TYR A 256 4.53 -6.38 3.29
N THR A 257 4.57 -7.64 2.84
CA THR A 257 3.82 -8.70 3.51
C THR A 257 4.74 -9.40 4.52
N ARG A 258 4.56 -9.12 5.80
CA ARG A 258 4.89 -10.10 6.83
C ARG A 258 3.76 -11.12 6.82
N GLU A 259 3.80 -12.18 6.01
CA GLU A 259 3.02 -13.39 6.33
C GLU A 259 3.62 -14.68 5.77
N GLY A 260 3.66 -15.72 6.61
CA GLY A 260 3.99 -17.08 6.23
C GLY A 260 4.79 -17.88 7.24
N PHE A 261 4.46 -17.89 8.54
CA PHE A 261 4.88 -19.00 9.41
C PHE A 261 3.70 -19.41 10.31
N GLY A 262 3.19 -20.63 10.10
CA GLY A 262 2.39 -21.36 11.08
C GLY A 262 3.24 -21.78 12.28
N GLY A 263 3.91 -20.82 12.91
CA GLY A 263 4.77 -21.03 14.07
C GLY A 263 5.01 -19.69 14.76
N SER A 264 4.85 -19.69 16.08
CA SER A 264 5.01 -18.59 17.04
C SER A 264 6.01 -17.49 16.61
N PRO A 265 5.74 -16.21 16.92
CA PRO A 265 6.62 -15.09 16.63
C PRO A 265 7.97 -15.25 17.35
N SER A 266 8.93 -15.93 16.73
CA SER A 266 10.30 -15.93 17.23
C SER A 266 10.99 -14.63 16.82
N THR A 267 11.52 -13.95 17.83
CA THR A 267 12.22 -12.66 17.85
C THR A 267 13.56 -12.63 17.09
N SER A 268 13.83 -13.59 16.19
CA SER A 268 15.17 -13.82 15.62
C SER A 268 15.31 -13.57 14.11
N ARG A 269 14.28 -13.03 13.43
CA ARG A 269 14.29 -12.84 11.97
C ARG A 269 14.57 -11.39 11.59
N ALA A 270 15.83 -11.08 11.24
CA ALA A 270 16.22 -9.71 10.89
C ALA A 270 15.55 -9.20 9.58
N ALA A 271 14.95 -8.01 9.67
CA ALA A 271 14.39 -7.25 8.55
C ALA A 271 15.46 -6.97 7.46
N PRO A 272 15.07 -6.75 6.18
CA PRO A 272 16.01 -6.25 5.20
C PRO A 272 16.46 -4.84 5.62
N VAL A 273 17.69 -4.52 5.28
CA VAL A 273 18.32 -3.23 5.56
C VAL A 273 18.57 -2.49 4.26
N ILE A 274 18.58 -1.17 4.35
CA ILE A 274 19.04 -0.30 3.25
C ILE A 274 20.50 0.06 3.52
N ARG A 275 21.34 -0.02 2.51
CA ARG A 275 22.74 0.42 2.56
C ARG A 275 23.08 1.23 1.32
N THR A 276 24.03 2.13 1.47
CA THR A 276 24.70 2.76 0.34
C THR A 276 25.91 1.90 -0.04
N ILE A 277 25.95 1.41 -1.27
CA ILE A 277 27.07 0.64 -1.82
C ILE A 277 27.56 1.38 -3.06
N GLY A 278 28.78 1.92 -2.99
CA GLY A 278 29.28 2.87 -3.97
C GLY A 278 28.36 4.10 -4.05
N ASN A 279 27.85 4.41 -5.24
CA ASN A 279 26.90 5.50 -5.49
C ASN A 279 25.43 5.05 -5.54
N ARG A 280 25.13 3.81 -5.15
CA ARG A 280 23.79 3.22 -5.21
C ARG A 280 23.22 3.06 -3.81
N ARG A 281 21.94 3.39 -3.64
CA ARG A 281 21.15 2.87 -2.52
C ARG A 281 20.71 1.45 -2.88
N ALA A 282 20.84 0.53 -1.94
CA ALA A 282 20.59 -0.90 -2.09
C ALA A 282 19.69 -1.39 -0.95
N ILE A 283 18.70 -2.24 -1.22
CA ILE A 283 17.86 -2.90 -0.22
C ILE A 283 18.09 -4.41 -0.26
N GLY A 284 18.18 -5.04 0.89
CA GLY A 284 18.28 -6.49 0.97
C GLY A 284 18.75 -6.93 2.35
N TRP A 285 19.45 -8.05 2.42
CA TRP A 285 19.92 -8.56 3.71
C TRP A 285 21.44 -8.69 3.72
N PRO A 286 22.08 -8.24 4.80
CA PRO A 286 23.48 -8.54 5.02
C PRO A 286 23.66 -10.05 5.27
N ALA A 287 24.91 -10.51 5.27
CA ALA A 287 25.26 -11.87 5.68
C ALA A 287 24.58 -12.21 7.01
N ALA A 288 24.03 -13.42 7.15
CA ALA A 288 23.44 -13.84 8.41
C ALA A 288 24.55 -13.94 9.48
N ALA A 289 24.37 -13.31 10.64
CA ALA A 289 25.25 -13.51 11.80
C ALA A 289 25.11 -14.91 12.43
N THR A 290 24.15 -15.71 11.99
CA THR A 290 23.88 -17.04 12.53
C THR A 290 23.98 -18.09 11.43
N THR A 291 25.07 -18.85 11.50
CA THR A 291 25.22 -20.20 10.95
C THR A 291 23.98 -21.03 11.21
N GLY A 292 23.41 -21.61 10.14
CA GLY A 292 22.36 -22.63 10.24
C GLY A 292 20.95 -22.11 10.07
N GLY A 293 20.44 -22.19 8.83
CA GLY A 293 19.00 -22.07 8.58
C GLY A 293 18.69 -21.73 7.13
N ALA A 294 18.14 -22.72 6.41
CA ALA A 294 17.63 -22.67 5.04
C ALA A 294 16.41 -21.73 4.85
N THR A 295 16.47 -20.52 5.38
CA THR A 295 15.36 -19.56 5.32
C THR A 295 15.52 -18.66 4.10
N SER A 296 14.67 -18.89 3.09
CA SER A 296 14.45 -17.92 2.01
C SER A 296 13.97 -16.60 2.62
N ARG A 297 14.66 -15.49 2.35
CA ARG A 297 14.21 -14.15 2.74
C ARG A 297 13.80 -13.38 1.50
N THR A 298 12.60 -12.79 1.54
CA THR A 298 11.93 -12.24 0.36
C THR A 298 11.66 -10.74 0.48
N VAL A 299 12.08 -9.94 -0.51
CA VAL A 299 11.46 -8.62 -0.77
C VAL A 299 10.38 -8.83 -1.83
N ILE A 300 9.18 -8.32 -1.57
CA ILE A 300 8.07 -8.36 -2.54
C ILE A 300 7.84 -6.95 -3.05
N CYS A 301 7.63 -6.81 -4.35
CA CYS A 301 7.21 -5.57 -4.97
C CYS A 301 6.02 -5.86 -5.88
N CYS A 302 4.93 -5.13 -5.73
CA CYS A 302 3.84 -5.19 -6.70
C CYS A 302 4.34 -4.63 -8.04
N LEU A 303 4.23 -5.43 -9.09
CA LEU A 303 4.22 -4.89 -10.44
C LEU A 303 2.90 -4.17 -10.59
N ASN A 304 2.95 -2.85 -10.73
CA ASN A 304 1.81 -2.08 -11.23
C ASN A 304 1.58 -2.45 -12.70
N ALA A 305 1.16 -3.70 -12.94
CA ALA A 305 0.57 -4.10 -14.18
C ALA A 305 -0.77 -3.38 -14.24
N ASP A 306 -0.82 -2.36 -15.10
CA ASP A 306 -2.06 -1.79 -15.59
C ASP A 306 -3.02 -2.96 -15.89
N PRO A 307 -4.24 -3.00 -15.34
CA PRO A 307 -5.22 -4.04 -15.69
C PRO A 307 -5.49 -4.10 -17.20
N ASP A 308 -5.14 -3.04 -17.94
CA ASP A 308 -5.24 -2.95 -19.40
C ASP A 308 -3.90 -3.19 -20.15
N ASN A 309 -2.76 -3.40 -19.45
CA ASN A 309 -1.54 -3.88 -20.12
C ASN A 309 -1.59 -5.40 -20.25
N ASP A 310 -1.44 -5.86 -21.48
CA ASP A 310 -1.48 -7.24 -21.98
C ASP A 310 -0.54 -8.28 -21.32
N GLY A 311 0.01 -8.04 -20.13
CA GLY A 311 0.93 -8.98 -19.47
C GLY A 311 2.39 -8.84 -19.89
N GLN A 312 2.71 -7.78 -20.62
CA GLN A 312 4.08 -7.47 -21.04
C GLN A 312 4.70 -6.41 -20.13
N TYR A 313 5.95 -6.65 -19.71
CA TYR A 313 6.70 -5.68 -18.92
C TYR A 313 8.20 -5.96 -19.03
N THR A 314 8.99 -4.93 -18.78
CA THR A 314 10.44 -5.07 -18.58
C THR A 314 10.81 -4.68 -17.15
N LEU A 315 11.62 -5.51 -16.50
CA LEU A 315 12.24 -5.25 -15.22
C LEU A 315 13.73 -5.00 -15.41
N ASP A 316 14.23 -3.88 -14.91
CA ASP A 316 15.65 -3.57 -14.84
C ASP A 316 16.06 -3.45 -13.38
N PHE A 317 17.16 -4.03 -12.95
CA PHE A 317 17.68 -3.89 -11.59
C PHE A 317 19.15 -4.28 -11.51
N ASP A 318 19.84 -3.79 -10.49
CA ASP A 318 21.20 -4.23 -10.16
C ASP A 318 21.14 -5.25 -9.02
N VAL A 319 21.81 -6.38 -9.18
CA VAL A 319 22.09 -7.33 -8.09
C VAL A 319 23.45 -7.02 -7.46
N ILE A 320 23.51 -7.02 -6.14
CA ILE A 320 24.73 -6.79 -5.36
C ILE A 320 24.88 -7.90 -4.32
N TRP A 321 25.94 -8.70 -4.42
CA TRP A 321 26.30 -9.65 -3.37
C TRP A 321 27.20 -8.99 -2.35
N THR A 322 26.83 -9.08 -1.06
CA THR A 322 27.62 -8.50 0.03
C THR A 322 28.38 -9.55 0.83
N ALA A 323 28.01 -10.83 0.69
CA ALA A 323 28.72 -11.97 1.25
C ALA A 323 28.28 -13.28 0.59
N PHE A 324 29.18 -14.28 0.55
CA PHE A 324 28.82 -15.63 0.14
C PHE A 324 28.82 -16.60 1.32
N ASP A 325 27.82 -17.47 1.37
CA ASP A 325 27.80 -18.64 2.25
C ASP A 325 28.38 -19.83 1.49
N ALA A 326 29.53 -20.33 1.94
CA ALA A 326 30.24 -21.44 1.30
C ALA A 326 29.49 -22.78 1.38
N THR A 327 28.45 -22.88 2.22
CA THR A 327 27.63 -24.09 2.38
C THR A 327 26.45 -24.14 1.41
N MET A 328 26.21 -23.06 0.65
CA MET A 328 25.04 -22.90 -0.22
C MET A 328 25.43 -22.90 -1.70
N THR A 329 24.68 -23.65 -2.49
CA THR A 329 24.92 -23.80 -3.94
C THR A 329 24.26 -22.73 -4.80
N ASN A 330 23.38 -21.89 -4.23
CA ASN A 330 22.52 -20.96 -4.97
C ASN A 330 22.61 -19.55 -4.43
N PHE A 331 22.96 -18.61 -5.30
CA PHE A 331 23.21 -17.23 -4.92
C PHE A 331 21.93 -16.42 -4.68
N CYS A 332 20.94 -16.51 -5.59
CA CYS A 332 19.69 -15.76 -5.49
C CYS A 332 18.62 -16.28 -6.48
N PHE A 333 17.36 -15.92 -6.21
CA PHE A 333 16.23 -16.14 -7.11
C PHE A 333 15.38 -14.89 -7.25
N ILE A 334 14.86 -14.67 -8.45
CA ILE A 334 13.91 -13.59 -8.75
C ILE A 334 12.72 -14.23 -9.39
N SER A 335 11.58 -14.09 -8.74
CA SER A 335 10.35 -14.71 -9.19
C SER A 335 9.35 -13.64 -9.53
N VAL A 336 8.60 -13.88 -10.61
CA VAL A 336 7.49 -13.03 -11.00
C VAL A 336 6.23 -13.86 -10.94
N GLU A 337 5.33 -13.51 -10.03
CA GLU A 337 4.19 -14.33 -9.59
C GLU A 337 2.85 -13.63 -9.84
N LEU A 338 1.84 -14.39 -10.26
CA LEU A 338 0.45 -13.93 -10.44
C LEU A 338 -0.33 -13.91 -9.12
N ASP A 339 0.02 -14.79 -8.17
CA ASP A 339 -0.70 -14.98 -6.89
C ASP A 339 0.13 -14.61 -5.67
N LYS A 340 -0.54 -14.57 -4.51
CA LYS A 340 -0.04 -14.23 -3.17
C LYS A 340 1.39 -14.75 -2.85
N ALA A 341 2.08 -13.94 -2.03
CA ALA A 341 3.29 -14.26 -1.26
C ALA A 341 3.31 -15.66 -0.62
N GLY A 342 4.31 -16.46 -0.98
CA GLY A 342 4.72 -17.67 -0.27
C GLY A 342 6.21 -17.90 -0.45
N THR A 343 6.90 -18.55 0.50
CA THR A 343 8.34 -18.85 0.36
C THR A 343 8.57 -19.80 -0.80
N LEU A 344 9.39 -19.42 -1.79
CA LEU A 344 9.94 -20.41 -2.70
C LEU A 344 11.10 -21.11 -1.98
N ALA A 345 10.98 -22.43 -1.90
CA ALA A 345 12.15 -23.26 -1.82
C ALA A 345 12.49 -23.63 -3.26
N GLU A 346 13.77 -23.58 -3.60
CA GLU A 346 14.39 -24.13 -4.82
C GLU A 346 13.88 -25.52 -5.24
N ASN A 347 13.26 -26.27 -4.31
CA ASN A 347 12.65 -27.58 -4.50
C ASN A 347 11.21 -27.66 -3.95
N ALA A 348 10.42 -26.59 -4.04
CA ALA A 348 9.00 -26.67 -3.68
C ALA A 348 8.23 -27.45 -4.76
N ALA A 349 8.48 -28.76 -4.84
CA ALA A 349 7.61 -29.74 -5.45
C ALA A 349 6.21 -29.82 -4.78
N THR A 350 5.84 -28.83 -3.95
CA THR A 350 4.69 -28.88 -3.04
C THR A 350 3.88 -27.58 -3.01
N SER A 351 4.25 -26.53 -3.76
CA SER A 351 3.42 -25.32 -3.84
C SER A 351 2.46 -25.43 -5.03
N THR A 352 1.27 -25.98 -4.76
CA THR A 352 0.26 -26.29 -5.77
C THR A 352 -0.51 -25.06 -6.28
N THR A 353 -0.26 -23.87 -5.74
CA THR A 353 -1.08 -22.68 -6.04
C THR A 353 -0.33 -21.58 -6.79
N LYS A 354 0.97 -21.74 -7.07
CA LYS A 354 1.80 -20.64 -7.59
C LYS A 354 1.88 -20.61 -9.12
N ARG A 355 1.81 -19.40 -9.68
CA ARG A 355 1.73 -19.14 -11.12
C ARG A 355 2.74 -18.05 -11.50
N GLY A 356 3.64 -18.28 -12.46
CA GLY A 356 4.69 -17.32 -12.80
C GLY A 356 6.01 -17.91 -13.31
N TYR A 357 7.11 -17.20 -13.06
CA TYR A 357 8.48 -17.60 -13.42
C TYR A 357 9.45 -17.40 -12.27
N SER A 358 10.56 -18.15 -12.27
CA SER A 358 11.69 -17.92 -11.37
C SER A 358 13.00 -17.94 -12.16
N VAL A 359 13.88 -16.99 -11.90
CA VAL A 359 15.22 -16.89 -12.47
C VAL A 359 16.22 -17.03 -11.35
N GLY A 360 17.04 -18.08 -11.40
CA GLY A 360 18.02 -18.41 -10.37
C GLY A 360 19.45 -18.33 -10.88
N PHE A 361 20.35 -17.85 -10.02
CA PHE A 361 21.79 -17.80 -10.27
C PHE A 361 22.53 -18.64 -9.23
N ARG A 362 23.51 -19.43 -9.66
CA ARG A 362 24.20 -20.44 -8.83
C ARG A 362 25.63 -20.08 -8.53
N ALA A 363 26.11 -20.63 -7.41
CA ALA A 363 27.47 -20.53 -6.96
C ALA A 363 28.47 -20.95 -8.03
N ASN A 364 28.20 -22.07 -8.68
CA ASN A 364 29.05 -22.68 -9.70
C ASN A 364 29.06 -21.97 -11.06
N GLY A 365 28.45 -20.78 -11.17
CA GLY A 365 28.42 -20.00 -12.39
C GLY A 365 27.32 -20.39 -13.40
N ALA A 366 26.38 -21.25 -12.98
CA ALA A 366 25.20 -21.59 -13.77
C ALA A 366 24.02 -20.65 -13.46
N ALA A 367 23.18 -20.40 -14.46
CA ALA A 367 21.91 -19.72 -14.33
C ALA A 367 20.79 -20.59 -14.92
N ALA A 368 19.60 -20.54 -14.33
CA ALA A 368 18.46 -21.29 -14.83
C ALA A 368 17.15 -20.53 -14.60
N MET A 369 16.23 -20.71 -15.54
CA MET A 369 14.89 -20.19 -15.48
C MET A 369 13.90 -21.33 -15.34
N TYR A 370 12.92 -21.17 -14.47
CA TYR A 370 11.89 -22.14 -14.16
C TYR A 370 10.51 -21.53 -14.35
N ARG A 371 9.56 -22.37 -14.73
CA ARG A 371 8.15 -22.00 -14.76
C ARG A 371 7.45 -22.43 -13.48
N LEU A 372 6.58 -21.59 -12.97
CA LEU A 372 5.67 -21.88 -11.86
C LEU A 372 4.27 -22.12 -12.43
N ALA A 373 3.79 -23.37 -12.40
CA ALA A 373 2.57 -23.80 -13.09
C ALA A 373 1.56 -24.51 -12.16
N GLY A 374 1.01 -23.81 -11.17
CA GLY A 374 -0.08 -24.31 -10.32
C GLY A 374 0.23 -25.65 -9.64
N ASP A 375 -0.73 -26.58 -9.68
CA ASP A 375 -0.70 -27.88 -8.97
C ASP A 375 0.46 -28.79 -9.38
N THR A 376 1.15 -28.48 -10.48
CA THR A 376 2.33 -29.21 -10.96
C THR A 376 3.56 -28.31 -10.95
N PRO A 377 4.43 -28.42 -9.93
CA PRO A 377 5.73 -27.78 -9.92
C PRO A 377 6.55 -28.25 -11.13
N VAL A 378 6.97 -27.33 -12.00
CA VAL A 378 7.85 -27.67 -13.12
C VAL A 378 9.29 -27.69 -12.60
N SER A 379 9.81 -28.87 -12.28
CA SER A 379 11.19 -29.06 -11.81
C SER A 379 12.25 -28.90 -12.90
N THR A 380 11.83 -28.90 -14.17
CA THR A 380 12.71 -28.74 -15.34
C THR A 380 12.90 -27.27 -15.69
N SER A 381 14.14 -26.84 -15.90
CA SER A 381 14.42 -25.48 -16.37
C SER A 381 13.89 -25.27 -17.79
N ILE A 382 13.22 -24.14 -18.03
CA ILE A 382 12.73 -23.73 -19.35
C ILE A 382 13.80 -23.00 -20.18
N ALA A 383 14.83 -22.47 -19.51
CA ALA A 383 16.04 -21.94 -20.12
C ALA A 383 17.19 -22.04 -19.11
N SER A 384 18.42 -22.13 -19.60
CA SER A 384 19.61 -22.14 -18.76
C SER A 384 20.79 -21.51 -19.48
N ALA A 385 21.78 -21.07 -18.71
CA ALA A 385 23.03 -20.55 -19.21
C ALA A 385 24.18 -20.86 -18.25
N THR A 386 25.41 -20.79 -18.74
CA THR A 386 26.64 -21.01 -17.97
C THR A 386 27.65 -19.91 -18.29
N GLY A 387 28.70 -19.79 -17.48
CA GLY A 387 29.78 -18.81 -17.71
C GLY A 387 29.70 -17.57 -16.84
N LEU A 388 28.90 -17.58 -15.77
CA LEU A 388 29.00 -16.54 -14.75
C LEU A 388 30.33 -16.63 -14.01
N PRO A 389 30.97 -15.50 -13.69
CA PRO A 389 32.07 -15.46 -12.75
C PRO A 389 31.72 -16.20 -11.46
N ASN A 390 32.61 -17.10 -11.05
CA ASN A 390 32.43 -17.95 -9.88
C ASN A 390 33.58 -17.72 -8.87
N PRO A 391 33.35 -17.01 -7.75
CA PRO A 391 32.17 -16.20 -7.44
C PRO A 391 32.25 -14.80 -8.08
N PRO A 392 31.11 -14.08 -8.25
CA PRO A 392 31.13 -12.67 -8.58
C PRO A 392 31.87 -11.85 -7.51
N ALA A 393 32.50 -10.74 -7.88
CA ALA A 393 33.09 -9.83 -6.90
C ALA A 393 32.01 -9.25 -5.96
N LEU A 394 32.32 -9.21 -4.67
CA LEU A 394 31.44 -8.66 -3.64
C LEU A 394 31.33 -7.13 -3.74
N ASN A 395 30.18 -6.61 -3.32
CA ASN A 395 29.82 -5.19 -3.29
C ASN A 395 29.89 -4.50 -4.67
N GLN A 396 29.88 -5.29 -5.74
CA GLN A 396 29.79 -4.81 -7.12
C GLN A 396 28.35 -4.96 -7.61
N PRO A 397 27.78 -3.95 -8.29
CA PRO A 397 26.48 -4.02 -8.91
C PRO A 397 26.56 -4.70 -10.28
N TYR A 398 25.67 -5.67 -10.47
CA TYR A 398 25.54 -6.42 -11.71
C TYR A 398 24.16 -6.16 -12.31
N PRO A 399 24.08 -5.48 -13.47
CA PRO A 399 22.81 -5.20 -14.12
C PRO A 399 22.09 -6.48 -14.55
N CYS A 400 20.81 -6.52 -14.26
CA CYS A 400 19.88 -7.56 -14.65
C CYS A 400 18.71 -6.93 -15.41
N ARG A 401 18.22 -7.65 -16.40
CA ARG A 401 16.98 -7.32 -17.10
C ARG A 401 16.10 -8.56 -17.23
N ILE A 402 14.82 -8.44 -16.92
CA ILE A 402 13.81 -9.47 -17.20
C ILE A 402 12.77 -8.86 -18.11
N VAL A 403 12.68 -9.34 -19.34
CA VAL A 403 11.64 -8.96 -20.30
C VAL A 403 10.62 -10.06 -20.36
N VAL A 404 9.36 -9.70 -20.20
CA VAL A 404 8.23 -10.61 -20.32
C VAL A 404 7.31 -10.09 -21.41
N THR A 405 6.97 -10.97 -22.33
CA THR A 405 6.04 -10.72 -23.44
C THR A 405 4.93 -11.76 -23.42
N ASN A 406 3.94 -11.62 -24.30
CA ASN A 406 2.84 -12.59 -24.43
C ASN A 406 3.32 -13.99 -24.86
N THR A 407 4.53 -14.10 -25.42
CA THR A 407 5.03 -15.33 -26.02
C THR A 407 6.38 -15.78 -25.50
N SER A 408 7.04 -14.98 -24.65
CA SER A 408 8.39 -15.28 -24.18
C SER A 408 8.75 -14.58 -22.89
N ILE A 409 9.75 -15.15 -22.22
CA ILE A 409 10.47 -14.51 -21.13
C ILE A 409 11.97 -14.55 -21.45
N THR A 410 12.63 -13.41 -21.25
CA THR A 410 14.07 -13.26 -21.43
C THR A 410 14.68 -12.66 -20.16
N ALA A 411 15.62 -13.37 -19.55
CA ALA A 411 16.43 -12.86 -18.46
C ALA A 411 17.86 -12.61 -18.96
N THR A 412 18.31 -11.37 -18.82
CA THR A 412 19.67 -10.93 -19.12
C THR A 412 20.38 -10.61 -17.82
N PHE A 413 21.63 -11.05 -17.70
CA PHE A 413 22.48 -10.74 -16.57
C PHE A 413 23.87 -10.34 -17.06
N ASP A 414 24.29 -9.11 -16.75
CA ASP A 414 25.59 -8.56 -17.11
C ASP A 414 26.54 -8.64 -15.91
N VAL A 415 27.58 -9.46 -16.05
CA VAL A 415 28.63 -9.59 -15.04
C VAL A 415 29.97 -9.15 -15.62
N GLY A 416 30.31 -7.87 -15.42
CA GLY A 416 31.61 -7.33 -15.83
C GLY A 416 31.84 -7.37 -17.35
N GLY A 417 30.79 -7.17 -18.15
CA GLY A 417 30.84 -7.18 -19.62
C GLY A 417 30.52 -8.54 -20.24
N LEU A 418 30.30 -9.58 -19.42
CA LEU A 418 29.77 -10.86 -19.86
C LEU A 418 28.24 -10.82 -19.81
N ASN A 419 27.62 -10.63 -20.97
CA ASN A 419 26.17 -10.62 -21.12
C ASN A 419 25.64 -12.05 -21.25
N ILE A 420 25.04 -12.56 -20.18
CA ILE A 420 24.34 -13.84 -20.20
C ILE A 420 22.88 -13.60 -20.50
N VAL A 421 22.35 -14.32 -21.50
CA VAL A 421 20.95 -14.22 -21.92
C VAL A 421 20.31 -15.59 -21.86
N MET A 422 19.22 -15.72 -21.10
CA MET A 422 18.35 -16.89 -21.06
C MET A 422 17.00 -16.49 -21.66
N THR A 423 16.57 -17.15 -22.73
CA THR A 423 15.25 -16.91 -23.35
C THR A 423 14.47 -18.20 -23.43
N ALA A 424 13.21 -18.16 -23.03
CA ALA A 424 12.25 -19.25 -23.20
C ALA A 424 11.01 -18.74 -23.94
N ASN A 425 10.55 -19.49 -24.93
CA ASN A 425 9.26 -19.28 -25.56
C ASN A 425 8.17 -19.92 -24.68
N ASP A 426 7.19 -19.14 -24.27
CA ASP A 426 6.06 -19.60 -23.46
C ASP A 426 4.81 -18.76 -23.76
N THR A 427 3.92 -19.31 -24.59
CA THR A 427 2.63 -18.70 -24.96
C THR A 427 1.54 -18.91 -23.92
N THR A 428 1.85 -19.64 -22.84
CA THR A 428 0.92 -19.93 -21.74
C THR A 428 1.30 -19.13 -20.49
N HIS A 429 1.90 -17.97 -20.75
CA HIS A 429 2.28 -16.94 -19.79
C HIS A 429 1.14 -16.60 -18.83
N ARG A 430 1.50 -16.27 -17.59
CA ARG A 430 0.55 -15.80 -16.57
C ARG A 430 1.05 -14.45 -16.03
N ASN A 431 0.29 -13.39 -16.30
CA ASN A 431 0.58 -11.97 -16.04
C ASN A 431 0.94 -11.72 -14.57
N GLY A 432 2.20 -11.96 -14.20
CA GLY A 432 2.65 -11.83 -12.82
C GLY A 432 2.44 -10.40 -12.31
N LYS A 433 1.83 -10.28 -11.13
CA LYS A 433 1.53 -9.01 -10.45
C LYS A 433 2.53 -8.69 -9.35
N TYR A 434 3.41 -9.62 -9.01
CA TYR A 434 4.36 -9.48 -7.90
C TYR A 434 5.75 -9.92 -8.32
N ILE A 435 6.77 -9.12 -7.99
CA ILE A 435 8.17 -9.53 -7.98
C ILE A 435 8.51 -10.02 -6.58
N GLN A 436 9.14 -11.18 -6.48
CA GLN A 436 9.64 -11.81 -5.26
C GLN A 436 11.15 -12.00 -5.39
N LEU A 437 11.91 -11.36 -4.52
CA LEU A 437 13.37 -11.33 -4.53
C LEU A 437 13.89 -12.16 -3.37
N GLU A 438 14.47 -13.33 -3.65
CA GLU A 438 14.87 -14.28 -2.63
C GLU A 438 16.37 -14.51 -2.56
N ARG A 439 16.85 -14.76 -1.33
CA ARG A 439 18.21 -15.23 -1.06
C ARG A 439 18.19 -16.50 -0.21
N ARG A 440 19.25 -17.30 -0.30
CA ARG A 440 19.50 -18.45 0.57
C ARG A 440 20.88 -18.31 1.24
N GLY A 441 20.93 -17.80 2.47
CA GLY A 441 22.18 -17.68 3.25
C GLY A 441 23.08 -16.51 2.86
N HIS A 442 23.31 -16.28 1.56
CA HIS A 442 24.17 -15.21 1.01
C HIS A 442 23.73 -13.80 1.43
N GLY A 443 24.68 -12.88 1.59
CA GLY A 443 24.39 -11.45 1.66
C GLY A 443 24.01 -10.93 0.28
N PHE A 444 22.81 -10.39 0.14
CA PHE A 444 22.20 -10.08 -1.15
C PHE A 444 21.39 -8.80 -1.06
N MET A 445 21.64 -7.88 -1.99
CA MET A 445 20.96 -6.61 -2.10
C MET A 445 20.60 -6.31 -3.56
N ILE A 446 19.56 -5.52 -3.74
CA ILE A 446 19.10 -5.04 -5.04
C ILE A 446 19.14 -3.53 -5.06
N ALA A 447 19.56 -2.96 -6.19
CA ALA A 447 19.56 -1.54 -6.48
C ALA A 447 18.87 -1.23 -7.81
N ASN A 448 18.47 0.02 -8.00
CA ASN A 448 17.95 0.54 -9.26
C ASN A 448 16.83 -0.31 -9.91
N LEU A 449 16.00 -1.01 -9.13
CA LEU A 449 14.88 -1.76 -9.68
C LEU A 449 13.97 -0.79 -10.47
N ARG A 450 13.44 -1.20 -11.60
CA ARG A 450 12.53 -0.42 -12.46
C ARG A 450 11.63 -1.39 -13.18
N ALA A 451 10.36 -1.04 -13.33
CA ALA A 451 9.42 -1.73 -14.19
C ALA A 451 8.92 -0.74 -15.26
N SER A 452 8.88 -1.15 -16.53
CA SER A 452 8.42 -0.33 -17.66
C SER A 452 7.42 -1.04 -18.55
#